data_AF-A0A161W200-F1
#
_entry.id   AF-A0A161W200-F1
#
_cell.length_a   1.000
_cell.length_b   1.000
_cell.length_c   1.000
_cell.angle_alpha   90.00
_cell.angle_beta   90.00
_cell.angle_gamma   90.00
#
_symmetry.space_group_name_H-M   'P 1'
#
loop_
_entity.id
_entity.type
_entity.pdbx_description
1 polymer ?
#
loop_
_entity_poly.entity_id
_entity_poly.type
_entity_poly.pdbx_seq_one_letter_code
_entity_poly.pdbx_strand_id
1 'polypeptide(L)'
;MFCSSLRKRPEWTPAIPLMAGSTPRLQESRLNTHDIALPLPQQQGRLFRLVLLSPKDVDTAVAEQRLERLFNLNGGRDAAVIFLLDQQGQDTNPTVAFMNLQINILHKFELPLIPLSSISALPSALANLRTSLATTQPVASPAQTTFLPLLQHMTSGNGPLSEHLTNLLSELGRSPREVAALAETDQGKARILNLLGPAEGARVLSFLTQEKLVFA
;
A
#
# COMPACT_ATOMS: atom_id res chain seq x y z
N MET A 1 7.87 -2.39 -11.41
CA MET A 1 7.03 -1.95 -12.56
C MET A 1 6.69 -0.48 -12.39
N PHE A 2 6.35 0.22 -13.47
CA PHE A 2 5.76 1.56 -13.42
C PHE A 2 4.50 1.65 -14.29
N CYS A 3 3.60 2.58 -13.98
CA CYS A 3 2.29 2.68 -14.62
C CYS A 3 2.37 3.36 -15.99
N SER A 4 1.69 2.79 -16.98
CA SER A 4 1.58 3.35 -18.33
C SER A 4 0.88 4.71 -18.38
N SER A 5 0.09 5.07 -17.34
CA SER A 5 -0.57 6.37 -17.25
C SER A 5 0.42 7.53 -17.12
N LEU A 6 1.66 7.28 -16.69
CA LEU A 6 2.70 8.31 -16.57
C LEU A 6 3.02 8.99 -17.90
N ARG A 7 2.77 8.33 -19.04
CA ARG A 7 2.93 8.94 -20.38
C ARG A 7 1.96 10.10 -20.63
N LYS A 8 0.83 10.14 -19.91
CA LYS A 8 -0.19 11.20 -20.02
C LYS A 8 0.09 12.38 -19.08
N ARG A 9 1.16 12.30 -18.29
CA ARG A 9 1.54 13.27 -17.25
C ARG A 9 2.84 13.95 -17.65
N PRO A 10 2.78 15.11 -18.33
CA PRO A 10 3.96 15.76 -18.92
C PRO A 10 5.11 15.95 -17.92
N GLU A 11 4.78 16.25 -16.66
CA GLU A 11 5.74 16.44 -15.58
C GLU A 11 6.50 15.15 -15.21
N TRP A 12 5.92 13.97 -15.47
CA TRP A 12 6.51 12.66 -15.17
C TRP A 12 6.98 11.89 -16.41
N THR A 13 6.62 12.31 -17.61
CA THR A 13 7.08 11.69 -18.87
C THR A 13 8.61 11.54 -18.94
N PRO A 14 9.43 12.54 -18.54
CA PRO A 14 10.89 12.40 -18.55
C PRO A 14 11.42 11.34 -17.57
N ALA A 15 10.64 10.91 -16.57
CA ALA A 15 11.04 9.87 -15.63
C ALA A 15 11.01 8.46 -16.24
N ILE A 16 10.21 8.24 -17.28
CA ILE A 16 10.02 6.93 -17.92
C ILE A 16 11.33 6.32 -18.41
N PRO A 17 12.16 7.00 -19.22
CA PRO A 17 13.45 6.44 -19.64
C PRO A 17 14.40 6.19 -18.47
N LEU A 18 14.34 7.03 -17.42
CA LEU A 18 15.17 6.86 -16.22
C LEU A 18 14.80 5.59 -15.43
N MET A 19 13.51 5.30 -15.30
CA MET A 19 13.02 4.07 -14.65
C MET A 19 13.27 2.82 -15.50
N ALA A 20 13.18 2.94 -16.82
CA ALA A 20 13.45 1.86 -17.74
C ALA A 20 14.95 1.55 -17.89
N GLY A 21 15.82 2.48 -17.52
CA GLY A 21 17.28 2.34 -17.51
C GLY A 21 17.91 2.14 -16.12
N SER A 22 17.13 2.19 -15.04
CA SER A 22 17.65 2.06 -13.67
C SER A 22 17.89 0.61 -13.24
N THR A 23 18.51 0.45 -12.08
CA THR A 23 18.70 -0.84 -11.39
C THR A 23 17.95 -0.84 -10.05
N PRO A 24 16.92 -1.68 -9.84
CA PRO A 24 16.39 -2.68 -10.76
C PRO A 24 15.60 -2.05 -11.91
N ARG A 25 15.69 -2.67 -13.09
CA ARG A 25 14.98 -2.20 -14.29
C ARG A 25 13.48 -2.31 -14.08
N LEU A 26 12.77 -1.19 -14.09
CA LEU A 26 11.32 -1.19 -13.95
C LEU A 26 10.68 -1.33 -15.33
N GLN A 27 9.80 -2.33 -15.47
CA GLN A 27 9.00 -2.52 -16.68
C GLN A 27 7.70 -1.71 -16.61
N GLU A 28 7.28 -1.19 -17.74
CA GLU A 28 5.98 -0.54 -17.88
C GLU A 28 4.84 -1.58 -17.76
N SER A 29 3.79 -1.24 -17.02
CA SER A 29 2.61 -2.08 -16.85
C SER A 29 1.37 -1.22 -16.57
N ARG A 30 0.18 -1.82 -16.58
CA ARG A 30 -1.04 -1.17 -16.10
C ARG A 30 -1.16 -1.40 -14.60
N LEU A 31 -0.95 -0.33 -13.83
CA LEU A 31 -1.12 -0.33 -12.38
C LEU A 31 -2.39 0.47 -12.03
N ASN A 32 -3.32 -0.16 -11.31
CA ASN A 32 -4.64 0.44 -11.06
C ASN A 32 -4.63 1.50 -9.95
N THR A 33 -3.72 1.39 -8.99
CA THR A 33 -3.77 2.16 -7.73
C THR A 33 -2.54 3.01 -7.44
N HIS A 34 -1.43 2.76 -8.12
CA HIS A 34 -0.14 3.37 -7.83
C HIS A 34 0.67 3.54 -9.11
N ASP A 35 1.69 4.40 -9.07
CA ASP A 35 2.53 4.73 -10.22
C ASP A 35 3.76 3.84 -10.33
N ILE A 36 4.35 3.40 -9.21
CA ILE A 36 5.52 2.52 -9.21
C ILE A 36 5.33 1.38 -8.20
N ALA A 37 5.55 0.15 -8.66
CA ALA A 37 5.70 -1.03 -7.82
C ALA A 37 7.18 -1.39 -7.71
N LEU A 38 7.79 -1.09 -6.58
CA LEU A 38 9.21 -1.33 -6.30
C LEU A 38 9.37 -2.67 -5.56
N PRO A 39 10.05 -3.68 -6.15
CA PRO A 39 10.25 -4.97 -5.50
C PRO A 39 11.26 -4.87 -4.35
N LEU A 40 10.88 -5.38 -3.18
CA LEU A 40 11.75 -5.43 -2.01
C LEU A 40 12.65 -6.67 -2.04
N PRO A 41 13.98 -6.52 -1.86
CA PRO A 41 14.94 -7.61 -2.11
C PRO A 41 14.86 -8.77 -1.10
N GLN A 42 14.43 -8.52 0.14
CA GLN A 42 14.47 -9.51 1.22
C GLN A 42 13.13 -10.23 1.47
N GLN A 43 12.06 -9.85 0.80
CA GLN A 43 10.73 -10.44 1.01
C GLN A 43 10.11 -10.83 -0.33
N GLN A 44 10.12 -12.13 -0.62
CA GLN A 44 9.56 -12.69 -1.85
C GLN A 44 8.10 -12.25 -2.01
N GLY A 45 7.82 -11.59 -3.14
CA GLY A 45 6.48 -11.11 -3.49
C GLY A 45 6.04 -9.79 -2.84
N ARG A 46 6.80 -9.21 -1.89
CA ARG A 46 6.44 -7.91 -1.28
C ARG A 46 6.85 -6.76 -2.19
N LEU A 47 5.90 -5.86 -2.43
CA LEU A 47 6.07 -4.69 -3.28
C LEU A 47 5.85 -3.42 -2.45
N PHE A 48 6.75 -2.46 -2.60
CA PHE A 48 6.57 -1.11 -2.11
C PHE A 48 5.93 -0.25 -3.19
N ARG A 49 4.78 0.36 -2.88
CA ARG A 49 3.90 1.06 -3.82
C ARG A 49 4.12 2.56 -3.68
N LEU A 50 4.29 3.25 -4.81
CA LEU A 50 4.53 4.68 -4.81
C LEU A 50 3.49 5.37 -5.68
N VAL A 51 2.93 6.46 -5.18
CA VAL A 51 2.21 7.44 -6.00
C VAL A 51 3.11 8.64 -6.22
N LEU A 52 3.19 9.10 -7.46
CA LEU A 52 3.98 10.25 -7.87
C LEU A 52 3.04 11.45 -7.97
N LEU A 53 3.33 12.55 -7.29
CA LEU A 53 2.55 13.79 -7.31
C LEU A 53 3.43 14.98 -7.67
N SER A 54 2.82 15.98 -8.29
CA SER A 54 3.42 17.26 -8.64
C SER A 54 2.58 18.40 -8.08
N PRO A 55 3.03 19.66 -8.17
CA PRO A 55 2.23 20.81 -7.75
C PRO A 55 0.84 20.87 -8.41
N LYS A 56 0.69 20.37 -9.64
CA LYS A 56 -0.59 20.33 -10.37
C LYS A 56 -1.61 19.36 -9.78
N ASP A 57 -1.16 18.40 -8.98
CA ASP A 57 -2.03 17.39 -8.39
C ASP A 57 -2.60 17.83 -7.03
N VAL A 58 -2.04 18.88 -6.43
CA VAL A 58 -2.44 19.38 -5.10
C VAL A 58 -3.87 19.92 -5.15
N ASP A 59 -4.65 19.62 -4.11
CA ASP A 59 -6.06 20.01 -3.94
C ASP A 59 -7.00 19.50 -5.06
N THR A 60 -6.57 18.50 -5.83
CA THR A 60 -7.44 17.83 -6.80
C THR A 60 -8.15 16.62 -6.19
N ALA A 61 -9.45 16.48 -6.44
CA ALA A 61 -10.22 15.30 -6.01
C ALA A 61 -9.64 13.99 -6.56
N VAL A 62 -9.04 14.03 -7.76
CA VAL A 62 -8.38 12.88 -8.39
C VAL A 62 -7.17 12.44 -7.58
N ALA A 63 -6.33 13.37 -7.11
CA ALA A 63 -5.19 13.02 -6.27
C ALA A 63 -5.63 12.48 -4.91
N GLU A 64 -6.63 13.09 -4.28
CA GLU A 64 -7.17 12.63 -3.00
C GLU A 64 -7.71 11.20 -3.09
N GLN A 65 -8.54 10.89 -4.09
CA GLN A 65 -9.03 9.52 -4.32
C GLN A 65 -7.89 8.54 -4.59
N ARG A 66 -6.82 8.96 -5.25
CA ARG A 66 -5.65 8.10 -5.47
C ARG A 66 -4.89 7.82 -4.18
N LEU A 67 -4.74 8.81 -3.31
CA LEU A 67 -4.11 8.63 -2.00
C LEU A 67 -4.96 7.75 -1.08
N GLU A 68 -6.27 7.94 -1.08
CA GLU A 68 -7.21 7.09 -0.33
C GLU A 68 -7.14 5.64 -0.80
N ARG A 69 -7.19 5.40 -2.13
CA ARG A 69 -7.03 4.05 -2.68
C ARG A 69 -5.68 3.46 -2.31
N LEU A 70 -4.59 4.23 -2.41
CA LEU A 70 -3.26 3.76 -2.03
C LEU A 70 -3.21 3.36 -0.55
N PHE A 71 -3.74 4.19 0.34
CA PHE A 71 -3.81 3.93 1.77
C PHE A 71 -4.64 2.67 2.05
N ASN A 72 -5.83 2.57 1.48
CA ASN A 72 -6.77 1.47 1.73
C ASN A 72 -6.31 0.11 1.18
N LEU A 73 -5.33 0.05 0.27
CA LEU A 73 -4.79 -1.21 -0.23
C LEU A 73 -4.16 -2.08 0.86
N ASN A 74 -3.52 -1.45 1.86
CA ASN A 74 -2.82 -2.17 2.92
C ASN A 74 -2.70 -1.35 4.22
N GLY A 75 -3.64 -0.43 4.47
CA GLY A 75 -3.61 0.49 5.61
C GLY A 75 -2.37 1.38 5.63
N GLY A 76 -1.96 1.91 4.48
CA GLY A 76 -0.76 2.75 4.33
C GLY A 76 0.58 1.99 4.38
N ARG A 77 0.57 0.68 4.63
CA ARG A 77 1.80 -0.11 4.66
C ARG A 77 2.36 -0.36 3.27
N ASP A 78 3.68 -0.36 3.19
CA ASP A 78 4.42 -0.52 1.95
C ASP A 78 3.98 0.47 0.88
N ALA A 79 3.66 1.68 1.31
CA ALA A 79 3.21 2.74 0.46
C ALA A 79 3.91 4.04 0.83
N ALA A 80 4.19 4.88 -0.17
CA ALA A 80 4.61 6.26 0.04
C ALA A 80 4.20 7.13 -1.15
N VAL A 81 4.28 8.43 -0.93
CA VAL A 81 4.07 9.46 -1.94
C VAL A 81 5.41 10.10 -2.25
N ILE A 82 5.76 10.21 -3.53
CA ILE A 82 6.91 11.00 -3.99
C ILE A 82 6.37 12.28 -4.63
N PHE A 83 6.81 13.43 -4.13
CA PHE A 83 6.37 14.74 -4.60
C PHE A 83 7.49 15.48 -5.33
N LEU A 84 7.23 15.91 -6.57
CA LEU A 84 8.18 16.65 -7.39
C LEU A 84 8.28 18.12 -6.96
N LEU A 85 9.46 18.55 -6.54
CA LEU A 85 9.78 19.95 -6.18
C LEU A 85 10.38 20.76 -7.33
N ASP A 86 10.38 20.21 -8.54
CA ASP A 86 10.91 20.89 -9.72
C ASP A 86 10.03 22.07 -10.14
N GLN A 87 10.65 23.22 -10.35
CA GLN A 87 9.99 24.48 -10.69
C GLN A 87 9.71 24.63 -12.19
N GLN A 88 10.27 23.76 -13.04
CA GLN A 88 10.16 23.93 -14.48
C GLN A 88 8.69 23.90 -14.97
N GLY A 89 8.21 25.05 -15.46
CA GLY A 89 6.90 25.19 -16.09
C GLY A 89 5.70 25.08 -15.13
N GLN A 90 5.88 25.44 -13.86
CA GLN A 90 4.83 25.42 -12.84
C GLN A 90 4.37 26.84 -12.49
N ASP A 91 3.05 27.07 -12.52
CA ASP A 91 2.45 28.35 -12.11
C ASP A 91 2.46 28.55 -10.57
N THR A 92 2.63 27.45 -9.83
CA THR A 92 2.61 27.42 -8.37
C THR A 92 3.97 27.06 -7.80
N ASN A 93 4.39 27.73 -6.73
CA ASN A 93 5.63 27.42 -6.03
C ASN A 93 5.59 25.96 -5.49
N PRO A 94 6.47 25.05 -5.97
CA PRO A 94 6.42 23.63 -5.59
C PRO A 94 6.60 23.38 -4.10
N THR A 95 7.37 24.22 -3.40
CA THR A 95 7.57 24.09 -1.96
C THR A 95 6.31 24.46 -1.19
N VAL A 96 5.57 25.48 -1.63
CA VAL A 96 4.27 25.84 -1.04
C VAL A 96 3.26 24.73 -1.30
N ALA A 97 3.20 24.22 -2.52
CA ALA A 97 2.33 23.10 -2.89
C ALA A 97 2.63 21.83 -2.07
N PHE A 98 3.92 21.53 -1.85
CA PHE A 98 4.35 20.43 -0.99
C PHE A 98 3.89 20.60 0.46
N MET A 99 4.06 21.80 1.05
CA MET A 99 3.62 22.06 2.43
C MET A 99 2.10 21.96 2.57
N ASN A 100 1.34 22.51 1.63
CA ASN A 100 -0.12 22.40 1.62
C ASN A 100 -0.56 20.93 1.55
N LEU A 101 0.06 20.16 0.65
CA LEU A 101 -0.20 18.73 0.55
C LEU A 101 0.13 18.01 1.86
N GLN A 102 1.27 18.31 2.49
CA GLN A 102 1.65 17.72 3.75
C GLN A 102 0.60 17.98 4.83
N ILE A 103 0.13 19.23 4.98
CA ILE A 103 -0.94 19.60 5.92
C ILE A 103 -2.23 18.80 5.63
N ASN A 104 -2.61 18.70 4.36
CA ASN A 104 -3.84 18.03 3.94
C ASN A 104 -3.79 16.50 4.14
N ILE A 105 -2.61 15.88 4.00
CA ILE A 105 -2.43 14.43 4.15
C ILE A 105 -2.24 14.03 5.62
N LEU A 106 -1.54 14.83 6.43
CA LEU A 106 -1.09 14.48 7.79
C LEU A 106 -2.23 13.97 8.70
N HIS A 107 -3.44 14.51 8.57
CA HIS A 107 -4.59 14.09 9.38
C HIS A 107 -5.43 12.98 8.74
N LYS A 108 -5.27 12.72 7.45
CA LYS A 108 -6.11 11.80 6.68
C LYS A 108 -5.46 10.45 6.43
N PHE A 109 -4.16 10.44 6.11
CA PHE A 109 -3.45 9.24 5.71
C PHE A 109 -2.08 9.20 6.37
N GLU A 110 -1.77 8.11 7.08
CA GLU A 110 -0.42 7.84 7.58
C GLU A 110 0.49 7.34 6.44
N LEU A 111 0.73 8.19 5.44
CA LEU A 111 1.59 7.90 4.29
C LEU A 111 2.85 8.77 4.33
N PRO A 112 4.05 8.18 4.19
CA PRO A 112 5.28 8.96 4.03
C PRO A 112 5.21 9.83 2.78
N LEU A 113 5.49 11.12 2.94
CA LEU A 113 5.61 12.09 1.85
C LEU A 113 7.08 12.42 1.62
N ILE A 114 7.60 12.05 0.46
CA ILE A 114 9.03 12.13 0.13
C ILE A 114 9.25 13.22 -0.92
N PRO A 115 10.00 14.28 -0.61
CA PRO A 115 10.32 15.30 -1.60
C PRO A 115 11.33 14.77 -2.62
N LEU A 116 11.10 15.08 -3.89
CA LEU A 116 11.98 14.77 -5.00
C LEU A 116 12.42 16.09 -5.65
N SER A 117 13.70 16.42 -5.53
CA SER A 117 14.25 17.70 -6.00
C SER A 117 14.18 17.87 -7.51
N SER A 118 14.27 16.79 -8.29
CA SER A 118 14.12 16.79 -9.75
C SER A 118 13.82 15.39 -10.26
N ILE A 119 13.32 15.28 -11.49
CA ILE A 119 13.09 13.99 -12.16
C ILE A 119 14.38 13.16 -12.26
N SER A 120 15.52 13.82 -12.47
CA SER A 120 16.84 13.15 -12.57
C SER A 120 17.26 12.44 -11.28
N ALA A 121 16.75 12.88 -10.12
CA ALA A 121 17.06 12.28 -8.82
C ALA A 121 16.23 11.02 -8.52
N LEU A 122 15.20 10.72 -9.34
CA LEU A 122 14.27 9.61 -9.08
C LEU A 122 14.97 8.25 -8.97
N PRO A 123 15.89 7.85 -9.86
CA PRO A 123 16.56 6.56 -9.75
C PRO A 123 17.30 6.39 -8.42
N SER A 124 18.03 7.43 -8.00
CA SER A 124 18.77 7.44 -6.74
C SER A 124 17.82 7.37 -5.54
N ALA A 125 16.71 8.10 -5.58
CA ALA A 125 15.68 8.05 -4.54
C ALA A 125 15.07 6.65 -4.40
N LEU A 126 14.73 5.99 -5.51
CA LEU A 126 14.21 4.63 -5.51
C LEU A 126 15.22 3.61 -4.98
N ALA A 127 16.50 3.75 -5.36
CA ALA A 127 17.57 2.89 -4.86
C ALA A 127 17.76 3.06 -3.35
N ASN A 128 17.80 4.29 -2.85
CA ASN A 128 17.93 4.60 -1.42
C ASN A 128 16.74 4.07 -0.62
N LEU A 129 15.52 4.22 -1.12
CA LEU A 129 14.32 3.65 -0.50
C LEU A 129 14.41 2.13 -0.42
N ARG A 130 14.82 1.46 -1.50
CA ARG A 130 14.97 0.00 -1.52
C ARG A 130 16.00 -0.48 -0.50
N THR A 131 17.13 0.21 -0.38
CA THR A 131 18.18 -0.12 0.59
C THR A 131 17.71 0.13 2.02
N SER A 132 17.09 1.27 2.30
CA SER A 132 16.55 1.62 3.62
C SER A 132 15.55 0.57 4.10
N LEU A 133 14.57 0.23 3.25
CA LEU A 133 13.55 -0.78 3.54
C LEU A 133 14.09 -2.20 3.68
N ALA A 134 15.26 -2.50 3.11
CA ALA A 134 15.95 -3.78 3.30
C ALA A 134 16.77 -3.81 4.61
N THR A 135 17.20 -2.66 5.13
CA THR A 135 17.91 -2.58 6.41
C THR A 135 16.96 -2.53 7.61
N THR A 136 15.71 -2.11 7.40
CA THR A 136 14.69 -2.15 8.44
C THR A 136 14.20 -3.59 8.61
N GLN A 137 14.74 -4.32 9.59
CA GLN A 137 14.02 -5.48 10.12
C GLN A 137 12.59 -5.05 10.47
N PRO A 138 11.57 -5.90 10.29
CA PRO A 138 10.22 -5.58 10.71
C PRO A 138 10.22 -5.48 12.24
N VAL A 139 10.53 -4.30 12.77
CA VAL A 139 10.15 -3.94 14.12
C VAL A 139 8.64 -4.15 14.12
N ALA A 140 8.18 -5.01 15.02
CA ALA A 140 6.78 -5.13 15.33
C ALA A 140 6.35 -3.79 15.96
N SER A 141 6.24 -2.73 15.15
CA SER A 141 5.44 -1.58 15.52
C SER A 141 4.06 -2.17 15.81
N PRO A 142 3.49 -1.94 17.00
CA PRO A 142 2.11 -2.32 17.26
C PRO A 142 1.32 -1.60 16.16
N ALA A 143 0.87 -2.38 15.19
CA ALA A 143 0.04 -1.89 14.13
C ALA A 143 -1.10 -1.19 14.84
N GLN A 144 -1.28 0.10 14.57
CA GLN A 144 -2.54 0.73 14.94
C GLN A 144 -3.65 -0.20 14.47
N THR A 145 -4.54 -0.49 15.40
CA THR A 145 -5.56 -1.54 15.42
C THR A 145 -6.69 -1.31 14.41
N THR A 146 -6.38 -0.63 13.30
CA THR A 146 -7.30 -0.09 12.30
C THR A 146 -8.05 -1.18 11.52
N PHE A 147 -7.67 -2.46 11.65
CA PHE A 147 -8.33 -3.58 10.97
C PHE A 147 -9.03 -4.58 11.90
N LEU A 148 -8.94 -4.43 13.23
CA LEU A 148 -9.73 -5.26 14.16
C LEU A 148 -11.24 -5.16 13.89
N PRO A 149 -11.80 -3.97 13.60
CA PRO A 149 -13.21 -3.85 13.26
C PRO A 149 -13.58 -4.56 11.95
N LEU A 150 -12.62 -4.84 11.07
CA LEU A 150 -12.87 -5.65 9.87
C LEU A 150 -12.78 -7.14 10.18
N LEU A 151 -11.78 -7.55 10.96
CA LEU A 151 -11.61 -8.95 11.37
C LEU A 151 -12.83 -9.49 12.12
N GLN A 152 -13.45 -8.68 12.98
CA GLN A 152 -14.65 -9.09 13.72
C GLN A 152 -15.80 -9.48 12.76
N HIS A 153 -15.82 -8.95 11.54
CA HIS A 153 -16.84 -9.23 10.53
C HIS A 153 -16.44 -10.31 9.52
N MET A 154 -15.24 -10.89 9.62
CA MET A 154 -14.78 -11.96 8.72
C MET A 154 -15.34 -13.34 9.12
N THR A 155 -16.65 -13.46 9.30
CA THR A 155 -17.32 -14.66 9.79
C THR A 155 -18.69 -14.85 9.13
N SER A 156 -19.06 -16.08 8.79
CA SER A 156 -20.39 -16.37 8.25
C SER A 156 -21.42 -16.46 9.40
N GLY A 157 -22.68 -16.12 9.11
CA GLY A 157 -23.80 -16.25 10.05
C GLY A 157 -24.12 -14.99 10.86
N ASN A 158 -24.97 -15.13 11.88
CA ASN A 158 -25.58 -14.00 12.59
C ASN A 158 -24.69 -13.48 13.72
N GLY A 159 -23.70 -12.66 13.37
CA GLY A 159 -23.02 -11.77 14.31
C GLY A 159 -21.50 -11.75 14.19
N PRO A 160 -20.85 -10.64 14.57
CA PRO A 160 -19.40 -10.53 14.56
C PRO A 160 -18.75 -11.52 15.54
N LEU A 161 -17.46 -11.79 15.33
CA LEU A 161 -16.62 -12.44 16.33
C LEU A 161 -16.57 -11.58 17.60
N SER A 162 -16.39 -12.22 18.76
CA SER A 162 -16.12 -11.50 20.00
C SER A 162 -14.78 -10.76 19.90
N GLU A 163 -14.59 -9.74 20.74
CA GLU A 163 -13.33 -8.99 20.82
C GLU A 163 -12.14 -9.93 21.07
N HIS A 164 -12.29 -10.90 21.97
CA HIS A 164 -11.25 -11.88 22.27
C HIS A 164 -10.85 -12.70 21.04
N LEU A 165 -11.83 -13.24 20.30
CA LEU A 165 -11.58 -14.02 19.09
C LEU A 165 -11.01 -13.17 17.95
N THR A 166 -11.44 -11.90 17.87
CA THR A 166 -10.90 -10.93 16.92
C THR A 166 -9.43 -10.63 17.18
N ASN A 167 -9.06 -10.47 18.46
CA ASN A 167 -7.66 -10.29 18.87
C ASN A 167 -6.83 -11.52 18.54
N LEU A 168 -7.32 -12.72 18.83
CA LEU A 168 -6.66 -13.97 18.44
C LEU A 168 -6.47 -14.04 16.92
N LEU A 169 -7.52 -13.78 16.14
CA LEU A 169 -7.43 -13.78 14.67
C LEU A 169 -6.40 -12.77 14.14
N SER A 170 -6.23 -11.62 14.81
CA SER A 170 -5.22 -10.61 14.46
C SER A 170 -3.78 -11.08 14.66
N GLU A 171 -3.55 -12.13 15.47
CA GLU A 171 -2.22 -12.74 15.63
C GLU A 171 -1.81 -13.57 14.41
N LEU A 172 -2.78 -14.02 13.60
CA LEU A 172 -2.51 -14.86 12.44
C LEU A 172 -1.98 -14.07 11.25
N GLY A 173 -2.35 -12.80 11.12
CA GLY A 173 -1.95 -11.97 9.99
C GLY A 173 -2.08 -10.49 10.31
N ARG A 174 -1.24 -9.67 9.68
CA ARG A 174 -1.20 -8.23 9.94
C ARG A 174 -2.25 -7.47 9.11
N SER A 175 -3.05 -8.15 8.30
CA SER A 175 -4.17 -7.59 7.54
C SER A 175 -5.26 -8.65 7.29
N PRO A 176 -6.52 -8.25 7.01
CA PRO A 176 -7.57 -9.18 6.60
C PRO A 176 -7.18 -10.08 5.41
N ARG A 177 -6.40 -9.52 4.46
CA ARG A 177 -5.91 -10.27 3.30
C ARG A 177 -4.91 -11.35 3.66
N GLU A 178 -4.00 -11.08 4.60
CA GLU A 178 -3.04 -12.09 5.06
C GLU A 178 -3.77 -13.24 5.78
N VAL A 179 -4.77 -12.91 6.60
CA VAL A 179 -5.64 -13.92 7.24
C VAL A 179 -6.39 -14.74 6.18
N ALA A 180 -6.92 -14.10 5.13
CA ALA A 180 -7.58 -14.78 4.02
C ALA A 180 -6.62 -15.71 3.25
N ALA A 181 -5.38 -15.29 3.01
CA ALA A 181 -4.37 -16.10 2.33
C ALA A 181 -4.01 -17.38 3.12
N LEU A 182 -4.04 -17.34 4.45
CA LEU A 182 -3.81 -18.54 5.27
C LEU A 182 -4.88 -19.61 5.01
N ALA A 183 -6.14 -19.21 4.82
CA ALA A 183 -7.24 -20.14 4.54
C ALA A 183 -7.10 -20.84 3.18
N GLU A 184 -6.17 -20.44 2.32
CA GLU A 184 -5.90 -21.10 1.04
C GLU A 184 -5.05 -22.38 1.18
N THR A 185 -4.40 -22.57 2.33
CA THR A 185 -3.53 -23.71 2.60
C THR A 185 -4.11 -24.58 3.71
N ASP A 186 -3.95 -25.90 3.62
CA ASP A 186 -4.46 -26.80 4.67
C ASP A 186 -3.78 -26.55 6.02
N GLN A 187 -2.49 -26.18 6.00
CA GLN A 187 -1.76 -25.75 7.19
C GLN A 187 -2.37 -24.49 7.81
N GLY A 188 -2.70 -23.48 7.01
CA GLY A 188 -3.28 -22.24 7.51
C GLY A 188 -4.72 -22.42 8.00
N LYS A 189 -5.54 -23.25 7.33
CA LYS A 189 -6.87 -23.65 7.81
C LYS A 189 -6.80 -24.33 9.18
N ALA A 190 -5.89 -25.29 9.35
CA ALA A 190 -5.67 -25.96 10.62
C ALA A 190 -5.26 -24.96 11.72
N ARG A 191 -4.43 -23.97 11.38
CA ARG A 191 -4.00 -22.93 12.31
C ARG A 191 -5.14 -22.02 12.76
N ILE A 192 -6.05 -21.65 11.85
CA ILE A 192 -7.27 -20.88 12.16
C ILE A 192 -8.18 -21.68 13.11
N LEU A 193 -8.42 -22.96 12.80
CA LEU A 193 -9.26 -23.84 13.62
C LEU A 193 -8.67 -24.09 15.01
N ASN A 194 -7.36 -24.26 15.13
CA ASN A 194 -6.69 -24.45 16.41
C ASN A 194 -6.78 -23.21 17.30
N LEU A 195 -6.78 -22.01 16.71
CA LEU A 195 -6.77 -20.77 17.45
C LEU A 195 -8.18 -20.34 17.89
N LEU A 196 -9.16 -20.42 17.00
CA LEU A 196 -10.54 -19.97 17.26
C LEU A 196 -11.46 -21.08 17.76
N GLY A 197 -11.00 -22.32 17.73
CA GLY A 197 -11.81 -23.51 17.97
C GLY A 197 -12.63 -23.92 16.72
N PRO A 198 -13.21 -25.13 16.75
CA PRO A 198 -13.86 -25.72 15.57
C PRO A 198 -15.12 -24.96 15.12
N ALA A 199 -15.90 -24.41 16.04
CA ALA A 199 -17.13 -23.69 15.70
C ALA A 199 -16.86 -22.34 15.03
N GLU A 200 -16.12 -21.46 15.72
CA GLU A 200 -15.83 -20.11 15.21
C GLU A 200 -14.82 -20.14 14.06
N GLY A 201 -13.83 -21.02 14.12
CA GLY A 201 -12.89 -21.23 13.01
C GLY A 201 -13.59 -21.69 11.73
N ALA A 202 -14.59 -22.58 11.82
CA ALA A 202 -15.39 -22.98 10.66
C ALA A 202 -16.21 -21.83 10.07
N ARG A 203 -16.76 -20.93 10.91
CA ARG A 203 -17.50 -19.76 10.44
C ARG A 203 -16.58 -18.77 9.70
N VAL A 204 -15.36 -18.55 10.19
CA VAL A 204 -14.36 -17.72 9.51
C VAL A 204 -13.93 -18.33 8.18
N LEU A 205 -13.61 -19.63 8.16
CA LEU A 205 -13.23 -20.33 6.94
C LEU A 205 -14.36 -20.36 5.90
N SER A 206 -15.61 -20.52 6.35
CA SER A 206 -16.80 -20.43 5.49
C SER A 206 -16.90 -19.05 4.84
N PHE A 207 -16.75 -17.96 5.61
CA PHE A 207 -16.81 -16.60 5.08
C PHE A 207 -15.73 -16.36 4.02
N LEU A 208 -14.49 -16.74 4.33
CA LEU A 208 -13.36 -16.59 3.42
C LEU A 208 -13.55 -17.38 2.11
N THR A 209 -14.20 -18.54 2.19
CA THR A 209 -14.52 -19.35 1.01
C THR A 209 -15.64 -18.73 0.18
N GLN A 210 -16.67 -18.18 0.84
CA GLN A 210 -17.82 -17.53 0.18
C GLN A 210 -17.40 -16.23 -0.53
N GLU A 211 -16.67 -15.34 0.15
CA GLU A 211 -16.21 -14.08 -0.43
C GLU A 211 -15.24 -14.30 -1.60
N LYS A 212 -14.45 -15.38 -1.58
CA LYS A 212 -13.58 -15.74 -2.71
C LYS A 212 -14.36 -16.04 -4.00
N LEU A 213 -15.56 -16.60 -3.90
CA LEU A 213 -16.43 -16.90 -5.05
C LEU A 213 -17.10 -15.65 -5.64
N VAL A 214 -17.16 -14.55 -4.90
CA VAL A 214 -17.80 -13.30 -5.33
C VAL A 214 -16.85 -12.43 -6.18
N PHE A 215 -15.54 -12.62 -6.04
CA PHE A 215 -14.51 -11.82 -6.71
C PHE A 215 -13.63 -12.60 -7.71
N ALA A 216 -13.99 -13.85 -8.03
CA ALA A 216 -13.37 -14.68 -9.07
C ALA A 216 -14.16 -14.58 -10.39
#